data_AF-A0A4R3PZU6-F1
#
_entry.id   AF-A0A4R3PZU6-F1
#
_cell.length_a   1.000
_cell.length_b   1.000
_cell.length_c   1.000
_cell.angle_alpha   90.00
_cell.angle_beta   90.00
_cell.angle_gamma   90.00
#
_symmetry.space_group_name_H-M   'P 1'
#
loop_
_entity.id
_entity.type
_entity.pdbx_description
1 polymer ?
#
loop_
_entity_poly.entity_id
_entity_poly.type
_entity_poly.pdbx_seq_one_letter_code
_entity_poly.pdbx_strand_id
1 'polypeptide(L)'
;MNKAVNVKQPNAIDVEVGQRIRMHRLARGMSQSALAEKVNVTFQQVQKYEKGSNRVGASRLQGIADCLNVPVSFFFEAIPGAPESAKSGLVNGIDDLTGFVSTAEGLALNRAFLAVKNARIRQKIVSLVKSLASREGVVSDRGEMTP
;
A
#
# COMPACT_ATOMS: atom_id res chain seq x y z
N MET A 1 -3.85 -39.09 33.16
CA MET A 1 -4.14 -37.65 32.96
C MET A 1 -2.87 -36.96 32.52
N ASN A 2 -2.83 -36.40 31.30
CA ASN A 2 -2.08 -35.19 30.93
C ASN A 2 -2.33 -34.91 29.44
N LYS A 3 -3.26 -33.99 29.17
CA LYS A 3 -3.49 -33.45 27.83
C LYS A 3 -2.32 -32.51 27.53
N ALA A 4 -1.49 -32.86 26.56
CA ALA A 4 -0.51 -31.93 26.02
C ALA A 4 -1.25 -30.67 25.56
N VAL A 5 -0.95 -29.53 26.19
CA VAL A 5 -1.45 -28.22 25.76
C VAL A 5 -0.79 -27.93 24.43
N ASN A 6 -1.51 -28.17 23.34
CA ASN A 6 -1.07 -27.83 21.99
C ASN A 6 -1.07 -26.29 21.89
N VAL A 7 0.08 -25.68 22.23
CA VAL A 7 0.30 -24.24 22.05
C VAL A 7 0.34 -23.99 20.55
N LYS A 8 -0.82 -23.64 20.00
CA LYS A 8 -1.01 -23.34 18.59
C LYS A 8 -0.04 -22.21 18.22
N GLN A 9 1.02 -22.54 17.50
CA GLN A 9 2.02 -21.56 17.11
C GLN A 9 1.33 -20.42 16.32
N PRO A 10 1.64 -19.15 16.61
CA PRO A 10 1.13 -18.03 15.85
C PRO A 10 1.41 -18.22 14.35
N ASN A 11 0.44 -17.90 13.50
CA ASN A 11 0.68 -17.88 12.05
C ASN A 11 1.72 -16.80 11.74
N ALA A 12 2.69 -17.11 10.89
CA ALA A 12 3.72 -16.17 10.46
C ALA A 12 3.14 -14.83 9.94
N ILE A 13 2.00 -14.87 9.26
CA ILE A 13 1.30 -13.67 8.77
C ILE A 13 0.82 -12.80 9.93
N ASP A 14 0.23 -13.40 10.97
CA ASP A 14 -0.30 -12.65 12.12
C ASP A 14 0.84 -12.01 12.94
N VAL A 15 1.99 -12.69 13.01
CA VAL A 15 3.21 -12.15 13.64
C VAL A 15 3.75 -10.95 12.86
N GLU A 16 3.84 -11.05 11.54
CA GLU A 16 4.34 -9.99 10.68
C GLU A 16 3.44 -8.73 10.74
N VAL A 17 2.12 -8.93 10.63
CA VAL A 17 1.13 -7.85 10.81
C VAL A 17 1.32 -7.19 12.18
N GLY A 18 1.47 -7.99 13.25
CA GLY A 18 1.72 -7.50 14.60
C GLY A 18 2.99 -6.65 14.73
N GLN A 19 4.09 -7.09 14.11
CA GLN A 19 5.36 -6.35 14.10
C GLN A 19 5.23 -5.00 13.41
N ARG A 20 4.50 -4.91 12.29
CA ARG A 20 4.29 -3.64 11.58
C ARG A 20 3.43 -2.66 12.36
N ILE A 21 2.36 -3.15 13.00
CA ILE A 21 1.55 -2.34 13.91
C ILE A 21 2.45 -1.73 15.00
N ARG A 22 3.30 -2.55 15.62
CA ARG A 22 4.24 -2.09 16.65
C ARG A 22 5.22 -1.06 16.11
N MET A 23 5.85 -1.34 14.98
CA MET A 23 6.85 -0.45 14.36
C MET A 23 6.26 0.93 14.08
N HIS A 24 5.11 1.00 13.41
CA HIS A 24 4.46 2.28 13.09
C HIS A 24 3.94 3.02 14.32
N ARG A 25 3.40 2.28 15.29
CA ARG A 25 2.98 2.87 16.57
C ARG A 25 4.17 3.56 17.26
N LEU A 26 5.32 2.89 17.32
CA LEU A 26 6.54 3.43 17.93
C LEU A 26 7.10 4.64 17.14
N ALA A 27 7.12 4.58 15.81
CA ALA A 27 7.54 5.69 14.96
C ALA A 27 6.70 6.97 15.18
N ARG A 28 5.43 6.81 15.60
CA ARG A 28 4.52 7.91 15.94
C ARG A 28 4.56 8.32 17.42
N GLY A 29 5.46 7.76 18.22
CA GLY A 29 5.55 8.02 19.66
C GLY A 29 4.31 7.58 20.44
N MET A 30 3.49 6.68 19.89
CA MET A 30 2.21 6.28 20.47
C MET A 30 2.41 5.11 21.45
N SER A 31 1.73 5.11 22.59
CA SER A 31 1.74 3.97 23.54
C SER A 31 0.74 2.88 23.13
N GLN A 32 0.91 1.65 23.61
CA GLN A 32 -0.07 0.57 23.35
C GLN A 32 -1.46 0.92 23.90
N SER A 33 -1.53 1.61 25.05
CA SER A 33 -2.80 2.06 25.62
C SER A 33 -3.49 3.12 24.76
N ALA A 34 -2.72 4.05 24.18
CA ALA A 34 -3.24 5.06 23.27
C ALA A 34 -3.80 4.42 21.99
N LEU A 35 -3.12 3.42 21.43
CA LEU A 35 -3.64 2.65 20.31
C LEU A 35 -4.91 1.88 20.70
N ALA A 36 -4.91 1.24 21.87
CA ALA A 36 -6.03 0.44 22.38
C ALA A 36 -7.31 1.27 22.52
N GLU A 37 -7.18 2.48 23.09
CA GLU A 37 -8.28 3.45 23.23
C GLU A 37 -8.83 3.86 21.87
N LYS A 38 -7.96 4.25 20.93
CA LYS A 38 -8.36 4.68 19.58
C LYS A 38 -9.10 3.61 18.79
N VAL A 39 -8.68 2.35 18.96
CA VAL A 39 -9.27 1.22 18.24
C VAL A 39 -10.23 0.43 19.11
N ASN A 40 -10.69 0.97 20.25
CA ASN A 40 -11.68 0.40 21.18
C ASN A 40 -11.44 -1.08 21.56
N VAL A 41 -10.23 -1.40 22.00
CA VAL A 41 -9.85 -2.71 22.54
C VAL A 41 -9.09 -2.55 23.86
N THR A 42 -8.82 -3.65 24.55
CA THR A 42 -8.00 -3.59 25.77
C THR A 42 -6.52 -3.46 25.42
N PHE A 43 -5.74 -2.88 26.34
CA PHE A 43 -4.28 -2.84 26.24
C PHE A 43 -3.66 -4.23 26.02
N GLN A 44 -4.15 -5.24 26.74
CA GLN A 44 -3.71 -6.62 26.59
C GLN A 44 -3.99 -7.15 25.19
N GLN A 45 -5.09 -6.73 24.55
CA GLN A 45 -5.41 -7.13 23.19
C GLN A 45 -4.41 -6.53 22.19
N VAL A 46 -4.03 -5.25 22.34
CA VAL A 46 -2.98 -4.65 21.52
C VAL A 46 -1.65 -5.38 21.71
N GLN A 47 -1.29 -5.76 22.94
CA GLN A 47 -0.09 -6.58 23.19
C GLN A 47 -0.15 -7.92 22.46
N LYS A 48 -1.31 -8.59 22.44
CA LYS A 48 -1.50 -9.86 21.75
C LYS A 48 -1.48 -9.70 20.23
N TYR A 49 -1.99 -8.57 19.70
CA TYR A 49 -1.87 -8.23 18.28
C TYR A 49 -0.41 -7.99 17.89
N GLU A 50 0.33 -7.18 18.63
CA GLU A 50 1.73 -6.88 18.32
C GLU A 50 2.66 -8.11 18.43
N LYS A 51 2.28 -9.11 19.24
CA LYS A 51 2.98 -10.39 19.34
C LYS A 51 2.53 -11.42 18.29
N GLY A 52 1.46 -11.15 17.54
CA GLY A 52 0.82 -12.09 16.62
C GLY A 52 0.09 -13.26 17.30
N SER A 53 0.02 -13.30 18.64
CA SER A 53 -0.67 -14.37 19.36
C SER A 53 -2.19 -14.32 19.18
N ASN A 54 -2.72 -13.15 18.87
CA ASN A 54 -4.11 -12.97 18.44
C ASN A 54 -4.15 -12.40 17.02
N ARG A 55 -5.01 -13.00 16.18
CA ARG A 55 -5.28 -12.49 14.84
C ARG A 55 -6.04 -11.17 14.92
N VAL A 56 -5.70 -10.23 14.05
CA VAL A 56 -6.43 -8.98 13.91
C VAL A 56 -7.53 -9.16 12.87
N GLY A 57 -8.80 -9.04 13.26
CA GLY A 57 -9.91 -9.07 12.31
C GLY A 57 -9.92 -7.85 11.39
N ALA A 58 -10.47 -7.98 10.18
CA ALA A 58 -10.44 -6.94 9.14
C ALA A 58 -10.94 -5.56 9.63
N SER A 59 -12.06 -5.52 10.35
CA SER A 59 -12.60 -4.26 10.91
C SER A 59 -11.63 -3.58 11.89
N ARG A 60 -10.94 -4.36 12.74
CA ARG A 60 -9.93 -3.81 13.66
C ARG A 60 -8.68 -3.37 12.91
N LEU A 61 -8.27 -4.14 11.90
CA LEU A 61 -7.11 -3.81 11.08
C LEU A 61 -7.32 -2.48 10.33
N GLN A 62 -8.53 -2.25 9.81
CA GLN A 62 -8.93 -0.96 9.22
C GLN A 62 -8.83 0.17 10.26
N GLY A 63 -9.41 -0.01 11.45
CA GLY A 63 -9.33 1.02 12.50
C GLY A 63 -7.89 1.31 12.95
N ILE A 64 -7.01 0.31 12.95
CA ILE A 64 -5.58 0.48 13.23
C ILE A 64 -4.88 1.24 12.08
N ALA A 65 -5.18 0.93 10.81
CA ALA A 65 -4.70 1.69 9.65
C ALA A 65 -5.07 3.18 9.75
N ASP A 66 -6.34 3.47 10.02
CA ASP A 66 -6.84 4.84 10.15
C ASP A 66 -6.13 5.58 11.31
N CYS A 67 -5.96 4.91 12.46
CA CYS A 67 -5.26 5.47 13.61
C CYS A 67 -3.78 5.76 13.34
N LEU A 68 -3.12 4.88 12.59
CA LEU A 68 -1.71 5.01 12.22
C LEU A 68 -1.50 5.86 10.95
N ASN A 69 -2.57 6.28 10.29
CA ASN A 69 -2.59 7.04 9.04
C ASN A 69 -1.80 6.34 7.91
N VAL A 70 -2.08 5.05 7.71
CA VAL A 70 -1.49 4.21 6.66
C VAL A 70 -2.59 3.43 5.94
N PRO A 71 -2.43 3.07 4.66
CA PRO A 71 -3.36 2.16 3.99
C PRO A 71 -3.31 0.77 4.64
N VAL A 72 -4.43 0.01 4.63
CA VAL A 72 -4.46 -1.36 5.18
C VAL A 72 -3.48 -2.30 4.47
N SER A 73 -3.17 -2.06 3.20
CA SER A 73 -2.19 -2.83 2.41
C SER A 73 -0.79 -2.81 3.03
N PHE A 74 -0.43 -1.74 3.74
CA PHE A 74 0.84 -1.58 4.43
C PHE A 74 1.17 -2.76 5.34
N PHE A 75 0.16 -3.32 6.02
CA PHE A 75 0.36 -4.46 6.92
C PHE A 75 0.70 -5.77 6.21
N PHE A 76 0.59 -5.82 4.87
CA PHE A 76 0.82 -7.01 4.05
C PHE A 76 1.92 -6.85 2.97
N GLU A 77 2.33 -5.63 2.62
CA GLU A 77 3.28 -5.33 1.53
C GLU A 77 4.67 -6.00 1.62
N ALA A 78 5.29 -6.12 2.80
CA ALA A 78 6.63 -6.73 2.94
C ALA A 78 6.61 -8.20 3.41
N ILE A 79 5.54 -8.98 3.17
CA ILE A 79 5.53 -10.41 3.53
C ILE A 79 6.45 -11.15 2.53
N PRO A 80 7.61 -11.68 2.94
CA PRO A 80 8.47 -12.42 2.02
C PRO A 80 7.71 -13.67 1.55
N GLY A 81 7.42 -13.76 0.25
CA GLY A 81 6.65 -14.87 -0.32
C GLY A 81 5.14 -14.62 -0.46
N ALA A 82 4.63 -13.42 -0.19
CA ALA A 82 3.34 -13.03 -0.76
C ALA A 82 3.47 -13.08 -2.30
N PRO A 83 2.52 -13.69 -3.02
CA PRO A 83 2.62 -13.75 -4.46
C PRO A 83 2.66 -12.32 -4.98
N GLU A 84 3.62 -12.02 -5.86
CA GLU A 84 3.75 -10.71 -6.50
C GLU A 84 2.48 -10.27 -7.24
N SER A 85 1.48 -11.14 -7.38
CA SER A 85 0.14 -10.83 -7.85
C SER A 85 -0.70 -9.96 -6.91
N ALA A 86 -0.24 -9.72 -5.66
CA ALA A 86 -0.77 -8.68 -4.79
C ALA A 86 -0.12 -7.29 -5.01
N LYS A 87 0.80 -7.16 -5.99
CA LYS A 87 1.11 -5.87 -6.65
C LYS A 87 -0.10 -5.47 -7.51
N SER A 88 -1.25 -5.27 -6.86
CA SER A 88 -2.43 -4.73 -7.50
C SER A 88 -2.02 -3.40 -8.14
N GLY A 89 -2.26 -3.24 -9.44
CA GLY A 89 -1.76 -2.13 -10.27
C GLY A 89 -2.09 -0.71 -9.79
N LEU A 90 -2.86 -0.56 -8.71
CA LEU A 90 -3.05 0.70 -7.97
C LEU A 90 -1.82 1.12 -7.16
N VAL A 91 -1.07 0.20 -6.54
CA VAL A 91 0.05 0.56 -5.65
C VAL A 91 1.29 0.95 -6.47
N ASN A 92 1.60 0.19 -7.53
CA ASN A 92 2.61 0.59 -8.51
C ASN A 92 2.24 1.90 -9.21
N GLY A 93 0.95 2.12 -9.50
CA GLY A 93 0.51 3.38 -10.11
C GLY A 93 0.68 4.59 -9.20
N ILE A 94 0.57 4.42 -7.88
CA ILE A 94 0.81 5.50 -6.91
C ILE A 94 2.32 5.71 -6.71
N ASP A 95 3.13 4.66 -6.60
CA ASP A 95 4.58 4.78 -6.48
C ASP A 95 5.24 5.33 -7.76
N ASP A 96 4.78 4.90 -8.94
CA ASP A 96 5.24 5.42 -10.23
C ASP A 96 4.79 6.88 -10.45
N LEU A 97 3.55 7.20 -10.08
CA LEU A 97 3.05 8.57 -10.12
C LEU A 97 3.78 9.48 -9.14
N THR A 98 4.01 9.05 -7.90
CA THR A 98 4.75 9.85 -6.91
C THR A 98 6.19 10.05 -7.34
N GLY A 99 6.86 9.01 -7.86
CA GLY A 99 8.19 9.11 -8.46
C GLY A 99 8.23 10.12 -9.60
N PHE A 100 7.30 10.03 -10.56
CA PHE A 100 7.24 10.93 -11.71
C PHE A 100 6.95 12.38 -11.31
N VAL A 101 5.97 12.62 -10.43
CA VAL A 101 5.60 13.98 -9.98
C VAL A 101 6.75 14.67 -9.27
N SER A 102 7.66 13.93 -8.62
CA SER A 102 8.85 14.48 -7.99
C SER A 102 9.98 14.85 -8.96
N THR A 103 9.91 14.42 -10.23
CA THR A 103 10.91 14.80 -11.25
C THR A 103 10.74 16.26 -11.70
N ALA A 104 11.81 16.86 -12.24
CA ALA A 104 11.76 18.21 -12.81
C ALA A 104 10.73 18.30 -13.96
N GLU A 105 10.65 17.26 -14.78
CA GLU A 105 9.69 17.15 -15.88
C GLU A 105 8.25 17.06 -15.38
N GLY A 106 7.97 16.17 -14.41
CA GLY A 106 6.65 16.00 -13.82
C GLY A 106 6.14 17.27 -13.12
N LEU A 107 7.02 17.99 -12.42
CA LEU A 107 6.68 19.28 -11.80
C LEU A 107 6.37 20.35 -12.85
N ALA A 108 7.17 20.45 -13.92
CA ALA A 108 6.95 21.41 -15.00
C ALA A 108 5.61 21.15 -15.71
N LEU A 109 5.31 19.88 -16.02
CA LEU A 109 4.05 19.47 -16.64
C LEU A 109 2.85 19.81 -15.75
N ASN A 110 2.91 19.46 -14.46
CA ASN A 110 1.82 19.76 -13.52
C ASN A 110 1.57 21.25 -13.38
N ARG A 111 2.63 22.06 -13.28
CA ARG A 111 2.51 23.52 -13.19
C ARG A 111 1.88 24.12 -14.45
N ALA A 112 2.30 23.66 -15.63
CA ALA A 112 1.71 24.10 -16.90
C ALA A 112 0.24 23.67 -17.02
N PHE A 113 -0.09 22.44 -16.63
CA PHE A 113 -1.45 21.92 -16.69
C PHE A 113 -2.40 22.65 -15.74
N LEU A 114 -1.95 23.01 -14.53
CA LEU A 114 -2.72 23.80 -13.57
C LEU A 114 -3.00 25.23 -14.05
N ALA A 115 -2.11 25.82 -14.87
CA ALA A 115 -2.34 27.13 -15.46
C ALA A 115 -3.51 27.14 -16.47
N VAL A 116 -3.88 25.98 -17.01
CA VAL A 116 -5.02 25.84 -17.93
C VAL A 116 -6.33 25.83 -17.16
N LYS A 117 -6.99 27.00 -17.04
CA LYS A 117 -8.24 27.13 -16.27
C LYS A 117 -9.45 26.42 -16.89
N ASN A 118 -9.50 26.31 -18.23
CA ASN A 118 -10.64 25.71 -18.93
C ASN A 118 -10.60 24.16 -18.87
N ALA A 119 -11.60 23.57 -18.22
CA ALA A 119 -11.72 22.13 -18.07
C ALA A 119 -11.80 21.36 -19.40
N ARG A 120 -12.47 21.92 -20.41
CA ARG A 120 -12.58 21.28 -21.75
C ARG A 120 -11.22 21.21 -22.45
N ILE A 121 -10.36 22.21 -22.25
CA ILE A 121 -9.00 22.21 -22.80
C ILE A 121 -8.14 21.17 -22.09
N ARG A 122 -8.19 21.11 -20.75
CA ARG A 122 -7.51 20.07 -19.97
C ARG A 122 -7.91 18.66 -20.42
N GLN A 123 -9.19 18.41 -20.67
CA GLN A 123 -9.68 17.14 -21.21
C GLN A 123 -9.09 16.80 -22.59
N LYS A 124 -9.00 17.79 -23.49
CA LYS A 124 -8.37 17.60 -24.81
C LYS A 124 -6.88 17.29 -24.70
N ILE A 125 -6.15 17.96 -23.80
CA ILE A 125 -4.73 17.69 -23.54
C ILE A 125 -4.55 16.26 -23.05
N VAL A 126 -5.35 15.81 -22.08
CA VAL A 126 -5.30 14.43 -21.59
C VAL A 126 -5.60 13.43 -22.71
N SER A 127 -6.57 13.72 -23.57
CA SER A 127 -6.89 12.86 -24.73
C SER A 127 -5.72 12.77 -25.72
N LEU A 128 -5.03 13.88 -25.97
CA LEU A 128 -3.84 13.90 -26.82
C LEU A 128 -2.71 13.04 -26.23
N VAL A 129 -2.38 13.23 -24.95
CA VAL A 129 -1.35 12.45 -24.26
C VAL A 129 -1.66 10.96 -24.31
N LYS A 130 -2.92 10.56 -24.06
CA LYS A 130 -3.36 9.16 -24.19
C LYS A 130 -3.19 8.62 -25.60
N SER A 131 -3.49 9.43 -26.61
CA SER A 131 -3.38 9.03 -28.02
C SER A 131 -1.92 8.84 -28.44
N LEU A 132 -1.00 9.67 -27.93
CA LEU A 132 0.44 9.54 -28.18
C LEU A 132 1.02 8.31 -27.49
N ALA A 133 0.70 8.10 -26.21
CA ALA A 133 1.14 6.93 -25.45
C ALA A 133 0.68 5.61 -26.09
N SER A 134 -0.52 5.59 -26.67
CA SER A 134 -1.05 4.40 -27.37
C SER A 134 -0.31 4.09 -28.69
N ARG A 135 0.40 5.06 -29.27
CA ARG A 135 1.14 4.90 -30.54
C ARG A 135 2.58 4.47 -30.35
N GLU A 136 3.20 4.83 -29.23
CA GLU A 136 4.56 4.38 -28.88
C GLU A 136 4.61 2.89 -28.50
N GLY A 137 3.47 2.27 -28.17
CA GLY A 137 3.38 0.84 -27.85
C GLY A 137 3.35 -0.13 -29.04
N VAL A 138 3.55 0.31 -30.29
CA VAL A 138 3.48 -0.55 -31.50
C VAL A 138 4.66 -0.32 -32.46
N VAL A 139 5.89 -0.55 -32.02
CA VAL A 139 7.11 -0.77 -32.84
C VAL A 139 8.04 -1.62 -31.96
N SER A 140 8.49 -2.85 -32.22
CA SER A 140 8.92 -3.53 -33.45
C SER A 140 8.88 -5.07 -33.24
N ASP A 141 8.05 -5.78 -33.99
CA ASP A 141 8.36 -7.15 -34.46
C ASP A 141 7.95 -7.23 -35.93
N ARG A 142 8.83 -6.71 -36.79
CA ARG A 142 8.87 -7.07 -38.21
C ARG A 142 10.34 -7.23 -38.58
N GLY A 143 10.92 -8.32 -38.10
CA GLY A 143 12.12 -8.91 -38.72
C GLY A 143 11.74 -9.43 -40.11
N GLU A 144 12.40 -8.87 -41.11
CA GLU A 144 12.20 -9.10 -42.52
C GLU A 144 12.38 -10.55 -42.96
N MET A 145 11.63 -10.90 -44.00
CA MET A 145 11.74 -12.15 -44.73
C MET A 145 12.77 -12.00 -45.87
N THR A 146 13.90 -12.72 -45.71
CA THR A 146 14.71 -13.39 -46.76
C THR A 146 15.46 -12.52 -47.78
N PRO A 147 16.50 -13.04 -48.45
CA PRO A 147 16.41 -14.18 -49.39
C PRO A 147 16.91 -15.52 -48.83
#